data_AF-A0A6L4YR02-F1
#
_entry.id   AF-A0A6L4YR02-F1
#
_cell.length_a   1.000
_cell.length_b   1.000
_cell.length_c   1.000
_cell.angle_alpha   90.00
_cell.angle_beta   90.00
_cell.angle_gamma   90.00
#
_symmetry.space_group_name_H-M   'P 1'
#
loop_
_entity.id
_entity.type
_entity.pdbx_description
1 polymer ?
#
loop_
_entity_poly.entity_id
_entity_poly.type
_entity_poly.pdbx_seq_one_letter_code
_entity_poly.pdbx_strand_id
1 'polypeptide(L)'
;MSKQEDLTKVTVITLLGLAIVITSLFWLKGYKLNNEQKIKVNCEDVSGLEEGSIVRWSGLRVGVVDSIVPIIKNGKETKEHDGLIKLG
;
A
#
# COMPACT_ATOMS: atom_id res chain seq x y z
N MET A 1 49.61 -29.43 7.33
CA MET A 1 48.65 -28.66 6.51
C MET A 1 47.32 -28.70 7.23
N SER A 2 46.95 -27.59 7.86
CA SER A 2 45.99 -27.47 8.96
C SER A 2 44.54 -27.53 8.45
N LYS A 3 43.97 -28.74 8.43
CA LYS A 3 42.56 -29.03 8.07
C LYS A 3 41.53 -28.16 8.80
N GLN A 4 41.89 -27.61 9.97
CA GLN A 4 41.08 -26.67 10.76
C GLN A 4 40.91 -25.30 10.07
N GLU A 5 41.94 -24.77 9.40
CA GLU A 5 41.89 -23.43 8.80
C GLU A 5 40.95 -23.36 7.59
N ASP A 6 40.89 -24.44 6.81
CA ASP A 6 39.98 -24.53 5.66
C ASP A 6 38.52 -24.62 6.11
N LEU A 7 38.26 -25.37 7.19
CA LEU A 7 36.91 -25.50 7.76
C LEU A 7 36.39 -24.16 8.27
N THR A 8 37.20 -23.40 9.01
CA THR A 8 36.81 -22.09 9.53
C THR A 8 36.52 -21.09 8.41
N LYS A 9 37.35 -21.07 7.35
CA LYS A 9 37.14 -20.18 6.19
C LYS A 9 35.81 -20.44 5.50
N VAL A 10 35.46 -21.71 5.27
CA VAL A 10 34.19 -22.10 4.63
C VAL A 10 32.99 -21.77 5.53
N THR A 11 33.09 -21.98 6.84
CA THR A 11 32.00 -21.62 7.76
C THR A 11 31.75 -20.12 7.77
N VAL A 12 32.79 -19.30 7.81
CA VAL A 12 32.66 -17.83 7.81
C VAL A 12 32.01 -17.35 6.51
N ILE A 13 32.44 -17.85 5.35
CA ILE A 13 31.86 -17.41 4.07
C ILE A 13 30.38 -17.82 3.95
N THR A 14 30.04 -19.00 4.45
CA THR A 14 28.68 -19.52 4.44
C THR A 14 27.76 -18.72 5.35
N LEU A 15 28.23 -18.39 6.57
CA LEU A 15 27.48 -17.58 7.53
C LEU A 15 27.24 -16.15 6.99
N LEU A 16 28.24 -15.58 6.33
CA LEU A 16 28.14 -14.25 5.72
C LEU A 16 27.10 -14.23 4.59
N GLY A 17 27.14 -15.23 3.70
CA GLY A 17 26.14 -15.38 2.64
C GLY A 17 24.73 -15.55 3.18
N LEU A 18 24.56 -16.35 4.23
CA LEU A 18 23.27 -16.55 4.88
C LEU A 18 22.74 -15.24 5.48
N ALA A 19 23.60 -14.47 6.16
CA ALA A 19 23.22 -13.18 6.73
C ALA A 19 22.73 -12.21 5.64
N ILE A 20 23.44 -12.12 4.51
CA ILE A 20 23.05 -11.25 3.38
C ILE A 20 21.69 -11.66 2.81
N VAL A 21 21.43 -12.96 2.66
CA VAL A 21 20.14 -13.48 2.16
C VAL A 21 19.01 -13.10 3.13
N ILE A 22 19.20 -13.27 4.44
CA ILE A 22 18.22 -12.90 5.46
C ILE A 22 17.94 -11.39 5.41
N THR A 23 18.99 -10.57 5.36
CA THR A 23 18.85 -9.11 5.26
C THR A 23 18.12 -8.69 3.99
N SER A 24 18.42 -9.32 2.85
CA SER A 24 17.75 -9.06 1.57
C SER A 24 16.26 -9.40 1.62
N LEU A 25 15.91 -10.57 2.16
CA LEU A 25 14.51 -10.98 2.36
C LEU A 25 13.75 -10.04 3.32
N PHE A 26 14.41 -9.62 4.40
CA PHE A 26 13.83 -8.69 5.36
C PHE A 26 13.55 -7.32 4.72
N TRP A 27 14.49 -6.81 3.92
CA TRP A 27 14.31 -5.59 3.12
C TRP A 27 13.15 -5.70 2.13
N LEU A 28 13.04 -6.82 1.41
CA LEU A 28 11.95 -7.09 0.46
C LEU A 28 10.58 -7.08 1.15
N LYS A 29 10.47 -7.65 2.35
CA LYS A 29 9.22 -7.67 3.11
C LYS A 29 8.88 -6.31 3.71
N GLY A 30 9.87 -5.55 4.17
CA GLY A 30 9.71 -4.19 4.67
C GLY A 30 9.13 -3.22 3.62
N TYR A 31 9.42 -3.43 2.33
CA TYR A 31 8.88 -2.61 1.24
C TYR A 31 7.36 -2.81 1.02
N LYS A 32 6.82 -4.00 1.26
CA LYS A 32 5.43 -4.34 0.87
C LYS A 32 4.37 -4.11 1.95
N LEU A 33 4.75 -3.76 3.19
CA LEU A 33 3.81 -3.68 4.31
C LEU A 33 3.35 -2.25 4.65
N ASN A 34 4.00 -1.21 4.13
CA ASN A 34 3.79 0.16 4.63
C ASN A 34 3.13 1.14 3.65
N ASN A 35 2.77 0.70 2.43
CA ASN A 35 2.19 1.57 1.40
C ASN A 35 0.70 1.32 1.17
N GLU A 36 -0.06 0.98 2.22
CA GLU A 36 -1.51 1.09 2.18
C GLU A 36 -1.90 2.58 2.22
N GLN A 37 -1.76 3.25 1.08
CA GLN A 37 -2.20 4.64 0.91
C GLN A 37 -3.73 4.66 0.97
N LYS A 38 -4.27 5.08 2.12
CA LYS A 38 -5.70 5.27 2.30
C LYS A 38 -6.14 6.56 1.60
N ILE A 39 -6.75 6.42 0.43
CA ILE A 39 -7.30 7.54 -0.34
C ILE A 39 -8.77 7.70 0.07
N LYS A 40 -9.16 8.90 0.53
CA LYS A 40 -10.55 9.26 0.81
C LYS A 40 -11.16 9.95 -0.40
N VAL A 41 -12.30 9.45 -0.87
CA VAL A 41 -13.05 10.03 -1.99
C VAL A 41 -14.45 10.36 -1.51
N ASN A 42 -14.94 11.55 -1.86
CA ASN A 42 -16.31 11.95 -1.58
C ASN A 42 -17.16 11.62 -2.81
N CYS A 43 -18.15 10.76 -2.62
CA CYS A 43 -19.13 10.43 -3.66
C CYS A 43 -20.51 10.99 -3.25
N GLU A 44 -21.24 11.50 -4.24
CA GLU A 44 -22.60 12.00 -4.04
C GLU A 44 -23.61 10.87 -3.80
N ASP A 45 -23.40 9.73 -4.47
CA ASP A 45 -24.15 8.50 -4.28
C ASP A 45 -23.18 7.31 -4.22
N VAL A 46 -23.45 6.39 -3.29
CA VAL A 46 -22.70 5.15 -3.07
C VAL A 46 -23.63 3.93 -3.01
N SER A 47 -24.84 4.05 -3.57
CA SER A 47 -25.84 2.98 -3.61
C SER A 47 -25.29 1.71 -4.24
N GLY A 48 -25.30 0.61 -3.49
CA GLY A 48 -24.80 -0.69 -3.93
C GLY A 48 -23.29 -0.91 -3.77
N LEU A 49 -22.56 0.06 -3.21
CA LEU A 49 -21.17 -0.15 -2.79
C LEU A 49 -21.12 -0.67 -1.35
N GLU A 50 -20.44 -1.80 -1.15
CA GLU A 50 -20.24 -2.40 0.17
C GLU A 50 -18.78 -2.27 0.61
N GLU A 51 -18.56 -2.28 1.93
CA GLU A 51 -17.21 -2.40 2.49
C GLU A 51 -16.56 -3.71 2.00
N GLY A 52 -15.30 -3.65 1.58
CA GLY A 52 -14.61 -4.75 0.91
C GLY A 52 -14.84 -4.85 -0.61
N SER A 53 -15.64 -3.96 -1.20
CA SER A 53 -15.79 -3.88 -2.67
C SER A 53 -14.45 -3.65 -3.36
N ILE A 54 -14.25 -4.31 -4.50
CA ILE A 54 -12.98 -4.28 -5.23
C ILE A 54 -12.85 -2.97 -6.02
N VAL A 55 -11.78 -2.20 -5.76
CA VAL A 55 -11.44 -1.02 -6.56
C VAL A 55 -10.60 -1.45 -7.76
N ARG A 56 -11.01 -1.00 -8.94
CA ARG A 56 -10.30 -1.27 -10.20
C ARG A 56 -9.86 0.03 -10.86
N TRP A 57 -8.64 0.03 -11.37
CA TRP A 57 -8.14 1.08 -12.26
C TRP A 57 -7.89 0.48 -13.63
N SER A 58 -8.63 0.95 -14.64
CA SER A 58 -8.51 0.45 -16.02
C SER A 58 -8.58 -1.08 -16.14
N GLY A 59 -9.41 -1.72 -15.31
CA GLY A 59 -9.58 -3.18 -15.27
C GLY A 59 -8.62 -3.94 -14.33
N LEU A 60 -7.55 -3.32 -13.84
CA LEU A 60 -6.62 -3.90 -12.87
C LEU A 60 -7.16 -3.73 -11.44
N ARG A 61 -7.13 -4.79 -10.62
CA ARG A 61 -7.44 -4.70 -9.19
C ARG A 61 -6.37 -3.88 -8.49
N VAL A 62 -6.75 -2.73 -7.95
CA VAL A 62 -5.82 -1.80 -7.26
C VAL A 62 -6.04 -1.75 -5.75
N GLY A 63 -7.20 -2.18 -5.25
CA GLY A 63 -7.46 -2.18 -3.82
C GLY A 63 -8.85 -2.66 -3.46
N VAL A 64 -9.23 -2.40 -2.21
CA VAL A 64 -10.56 -2.66 -1.65
C VAL A 64 -11.06 -1.41 -0.93
N VAL A 65 -12.38 -1.26 -0.89
CA VAL A 65 -13.03 -0.23 -0.09
C VAL A 65 -12.88 -0.59 1.39
N ASP A 66 -12.27 0.30 2.17
CA ASP A 66 -12.00 0.08 3.61
C ASP A 66 -13.24 0.34 4.47
N SER A 67 -13.83 1.54 4.38
CA SER A 67 -15.05 1.90 5.10
C SER A 67 -15.87 2.96 4.35
N ILE A 68 -17.19 2.93 4.55
CA ILE A 68 -18.14 3.89 3.97
C ILE A 68 -18.80 4.66 5.10
N VAL A 69 -18.44 5.93 5.27
CA VAL A 69 -18.98 6.79 6.32
C VAL A 69 -19.90 7.84 5.68
N PRO A 70 -21.20 7.89 6.02
CA PRO A 70 -22.09 8.91 5.50
C PRO A 70 -21.70 10.28 6.05
N ILE A 71 -21.47 11.23 5.15
CA ILE A 71 -21.21 12.62 5.54
C ILE A 71 -22.56 13.32 5.70
N ILE A 72 -23.10 13.31 6.92
CA ILE A 72 -24.30 14.10 7.25
C ILE A 72 -23.86 15.57 7.31
N LYS A 73 -24.04 16.31 6.22
CA LYS A 73 -23.97 17.77 6.24
C LYS A 73 -25.17 18.28 7.03
N ASN A 74 -25.02 18.46 8.34
CA ASN A 74 -26.01 19.18 9.14
C ASN A 74 -26.24 20.55 8.51
N GLY A 75 -27.48 20.80 8.13
CA GLY A 75 -27.89 21.92 7.29
C GLY A 75 -27.27 23.25 7.70
N LYS A 76 -26.38 23.74 6.84
CA LYS A 76 -26.33 25.15 6.48
C LYS A 76 -26.20 25.19 4.97
N GLU A 77 -27.26 25.69 4.35
CA GLU A 77 -27.20 26.18 2.98
C GLU A 77 -26.01 27.13 2.89
N THR A 78 -25.05 26.80 2.04
CA THR A 78 -24.20 27.82 1.44
C THR A 78 -24.32 27.58 -0.04
N LYS A 79 -25.24 28.35 -0.63
CA LYS A 79 -25.25 28.67 -2.05
C LYS A 79 -23.88 29.27 -2.37
N GLU A 80 -22.94 28.47 -2.85
CA GLU A 80 -21.78 28.98 -3.57
C GLU A 80 -22.03 28.71 -5.04
N HIS A 81 -22.61 29.74 -5.67
CA HIS A 81 -22.58 29.96 -7.11
C HIS A 81 -21.14 30.03 -7.61
N ASP A 82 -20.98 29.77 -8.92
CA ASP A 82 -19.77 29.88 -9.75
C ASP A 82 -18.69 28.83 -9.46
N GLY A 83 -18.38 27.90 -10.37
CA GLY A 83 -18.22 28.10 -11.80
C GLY A 83 -16.74 28.31 -12.09
N LEU A 84 -16.05 27.25 -12.54
CA LEU A 84 -14.82 27.31 -13.34
C LEU A 84 -14.28 25.88 -13.59
N ILE A 85 -14.77 25.25 -14.65
CA ILE A 85 -13.87 24.48 -15.52
C ILE A 85 -14.02 25.09 -16.91
N LYS A 86 -13.18 26.09 -17.19
CA LYS A 86 -12.95 26.59 -18.54
C LYS A 86 -11.90 25.66 -19.15
N LEU A 87 -12.32 24.81 -20.08
CA LEU A 87 -11.40 24.21 -21.05
C LEU A 87 -11.24 25.24 -22.17
N GLY A 88 -10.06 25.85 -22.22
CA GLY A 88 -9.51 26.56 -23.37
C GLY A 88 -8.21 25.88 -23.76
#